data_AF-A0A7S0DNR4-F1
#
_entry.id   AF-A0A7S0DNR4-F1
#
_cell.length_a   1.000
_cell.length_b   1.000
_cell.length_c   1.000
_cell.angle_alpha   90.00
_cell.angle_beta   90.00
_cell.angle_gamma   90.00
#
_symmetry.space_group_name_H-M   'P 1'
#
loop_
_entity.id
_entity.type
_entity.pdbx_description
1 polymer ?
#
loop_
_entity_poly.entity_id
_entity_poly.type
_entity_poly.pdbx_seq_one_letter_code
_entity_poly.pdbx_strand_id
1 'polypeptide(L)'
;MSAASDIALEGVLTLEKRLRGVGLDWGTGIGHLALACAQSDKVDKVYGFDINQENIECAKVNAVCNGLSHKTQFIAADSYSPLDPKYNNLFSTLKLDFIVSNPPASDLETSDGFDFRRRVLQGARGLVRKNG
;
A
#
# COMPACT_ATOMS: atom_id res chain seq x y z
N MET A 1 1.73 17.67 -1.86
CA MET A 1 1.25 16.65 -0.91
C MET A 1 -0.04 17.19 -0.28
N SER A 2 -1.06 16.37 -0.03
CA SER A 2 -2.30 16.83 0.60
C SER A 2 -2.21 16.69 2.12
N ALA A 3 -3.00 17.46 2.88
CA ALA A 3 -3.00 17.36 4.35
C ALA A 3 -3.32 15.94 4.85
N ALA A 4 -4.15 15.18 4.13
CA ALA A 4 -4.43 13.78 4.45
C ALA A 4 -3.20 12.88 4.27
N SER A 5 -2.39 13.11 3.23
CA SER A 5 -1.13 12.40 3.03
C SER A 5 -0.14 12.68 4.17
N ASP A 6 -0.05 13.92 4.64
CA ASP A 6 0.85 14.30 5.73
C ASP A 6 0.47 13.60 7.04
N ILE A 7 -0.82 13.60 7.39
CA ILE A 7 -1.34 12.91 8.58
C ILE A 7 -1.09 11.40 8.50
N ALA A 8 -1.32 10.79 7.34
CA ALA A 8 -1.06 9.35 7.15
C ALA A 8 0.43 9.03 7.30
N LEU A 9 1.31 9.87 6.77
CA LEU A 9 2.75 9.73 6.91
C LEU A 9 3.20 9.87 8.37
N GLU A 10 2.71 10.89 9.08
CA GLU A 10 2.98 11.07 10.51
C GLU A 10 2.50 9.86 11.33
N GLY A 11 1.34 9.30 10.98
CA GLY A 11 0.83 8.07 11.59
C GLY A 11 1.77 6.88 11.39
N VAL A 12 2.31 6.70 10.17
CA VAL A 12 3.31 5.66 9.86
C VAL A 12 4.57 5.86 10.70
N LEU A 13 5.11 7.08 10.76
CA LEU A 13 6.32 7.40 11.51
C LEU A 13 6.12 7.20 13.03
N THR A 14 4.95 7.58 13.55
CA THR A 14 4.60 7.38 14.96
C THR A 14 4.49 5.90 15.32
N LEU A 15 4.02 5.06 14.39
CA LEU A 15 3.82 3.63 14.57
C LEU A 15 5.00 2.78 14.07
N GLU A 16 6.10 3.40 13.63
CA GLU A 16 7.24 2.73 12.99
C GLU A 16 7.73 1.50 13.78
N LYS A 17 7.80 1.62 15.12
CA LYS A 17 8.26 0.53 16.00
C LYS A 17 7.34 -0.71 15.99
N ARG A 18 6.09 -0.55 15.57
CA ARG A 18 5.08 -1.61 15.43
C ARG A 18 5.10 -2.23 14.03
N LEU A 19 5.56 -1.51 13.01
CA LEU A 19 5.67 -2.02 11.64
C LEU A 19 6.74 -3.11 11.58
N ARG A 20 6.38 -4.27 11.05
CA ARG A 20 7.26 -5.41 10.86
C ARG A 20 6.72 -6.37 9.82
N GLY A 21 7.58 -7.19 9.25
CA GLY A 21 7.18 -8.23 8.30
C GLY A 21 6.81 -7.66 6.93
N VAL A 22 5.78 -8.23 6.31
CA VAL A 22 5.34 -7.89 4.95
C VAL A 22 4.16 -6.92 4.98
N GLY A 23 4.32 -5.75 4.38
CA GLY A 23 3.30 -4.71 4.30
C GLY A 23 2.65 -4.57 2.93
N LEU A 24 1.47 -3.95 2.90
CA LEU A 24 0.82 -3.46 1.69
C LEU A 24 0.44 -1.98 1.86
N ASP A 25 0.78 -1.16 0.89
CA ASP A 25 0.24 0.18 0.67
C ASP A 25 -0.85 0.11 -0.41
N TRP A 26 -2.12 0.15 0.01
CA TRP A 26 -3.27 0.08 -0.90
C TRP A 26 -3.60 1.48 -1.44
N GLY A 27 -3.61 1.62 -2.77
CA GLY A 27 -3.71 2.93 -3.42
C GLY A 27 -2.42 3.72 -3.22
N THR A 28 -1.27 3.10 -3.52
CA THR A 28 0.06 3.61 -3.16
C THR A 28 0.42 4.94 -3.83
N GLY A 29 -0.27 5.31 -4.92
CA GLY A 29 0.08 6.46 -5.74
C GLY A 29 1.55 6.38 -6.17
N ILE A 30 2.30 7.45 -5.91
CA ILE A 30 3.74 7.51 -6.21
C ILE A 30 4.63 6.95 -5.07
N GLY A 31 4.07 6.19 -4.13
CA GLY A 31 4.82 5.34 -3.21
C GLY A 31 5.18 5.93 -1.84
N HIS A 32 4.65 7.10 -1.44
CA HIS A 32 5.10 7.78 -0.23
C HIS A 32 4.96 6.94 1.06
N LEU A 33 3.79 6.34 1.29
CA LEU A 33 3.56 5.53 2.49
C LEU A 33 4.32 4.22 2.43
N ALA A 34 4.35 3.56 1.27
CA ALA A 34 5.14 2.35 1.05
C ALA A 34 6.62 2.56 1.39
N LEU A 35 7.20 3.67 0.93
CA LEU A 35 8.60 4.02 1.18
C LEU A 35 8.85 4.36 2.65
N ALA A 36 7.97 5.13 3.29
CA ALA A 36 8.07 5.42 4.71
C ALA A 36 8.03 4.14 5.57
N CYS A 37 7.13 3.20 5.25
CA CYS A 37 7.08 1.91 5.93
C CYS A 37 8.36 1.09 5.70
N ALA A 38 8.90 1.10 4.47
CA ALA A 38 10.08 0.33 4.11
C ALA A 38 11.38 0.83 4.77
N GLN A 39 11.41 2.05 5.32
CA GLN A 39 12.57 2.55 6.08
C GLN A 39 12.83 1.76 7.37
N SER A 40 11.80 1.19 7.99
CA SER A 40 11.97 0.38 9.20
C SER A 40 12.71 -0.92 8.91
N ASP A 41 13.80 -1.18 9.63
CA ASP A 41 14.60 -2.41 9.49
C ASP A 41 13.81 -3.69 9.84
N LYS A 42 12.69 -3.56 10.55
CA LYS A 42 11.83 -4.70 10.91
C LYS A 42 10.85 -5.09 9.81
N VAL A 43 10.67 -4.22 8.81
CA VAL A 43 9.82 -4.47 7.64
C VAL A 43 10.66 -5.20 6.60
N ASP A 44 10.22 -6.38 6.19
CA ASP A 44 10.93 -7.23 5.23
C ASP A 44 10.67 -6.77 3.79
N LYS A 45 9.40 -6.48 3.48
CA LYS A 45 8.94 -6.08 2.14
C LYS A 45 7.69 -5.24 2.24
N VAL A 46 7.55 -4.23 1.38
CA VAL A 46 6.29 -3.51 1.17
C VAL A 46 5.86 -3.63 -0.28
N TYR A 47 4.65 -4.12 -0.49
CA TYR A 47 3.98 -4.07 -1.78
C TYR A 47 3.20 -2.75 -1.90
N GLY A 48 3.22 -2.11 -3.06
CA GLY A 48 2.40 -0.94 -3.35
C GLY A 48 1.47 -1.25 -4.52
N PHE A 49 0.16 -1.16 -4.30
CA PHE A 49 -0.84 -1.41 -5.33
C PHE A 49 -1.52 -0.11 -5.73
N ASP A 50 -1.61 0.15 -7.03
CA ASP A 50 -2.34 1.28 -7.59
C ASP A 50 -2.98 0.89 -8.92
N ILE A 51 -4.12 1.47 -9.26
CA ILE A 51 -4.78 1.22 -10.55
C ILE A 51 -4.10 1.98 -11.68
N ASN A 52 -3.43 3.10 -11.39
CA ASN A 52 -2.77 3.93 -12.38
C ASN A 52 -1.33 3.46 -12.63
N GLN A 53 -1.05 3.05 -13.88
CA GLN A 53 0.27 2.60 -14.29
C GLN A 53 1.35 3.68 -14.15
N GLU A 54 1.04 4.94 -14.41
CA GLU A 54 2.01 6.05 -14.32
C GLU A 54 2.46 6.26 -12.87
N ASN A 55 1.53 6.16 -11.92
CA ASN A 55 1.82 6.19 -10.50
C ASN A 55 2.81 5.07 -10.11
N ILE A 56 2.59 3.85 -10.62
CA ILE A 56 3.46 2.70 -10.38
C ILE A 56 4.87 2.93 -10.93
N GLU A 57 5.01 3.49 -12.13
CA GLU A 57 6.34 3.80 -12.68
C GLU A 57 7.05 4.90 -11.86
N CYS A 58 6.34 5.95 -11.47
CA CYS A 58 6.87 6.97 -10.57
C CYS A 58 7.28 6.38 -9.21
N ALA A 59 6.47 5.49 -8.62
CA ALA A 59 6.78 4.85 -7.34
C ALA A 59 8.04 3.99 -7.40
N LYS A 60 8.25 3.26 -8.51
CA LYS A 60 9.50 2.51 -8.74
C LYS A 60 10.71 3.43 -8.81
N VAL A 61 10.62 4.54 -9.55
CA VAL A 61 11.69 5.54 -9.62
C VAL A 61 11.98 6.11 -8.24
N ASN A 62 10.95 6.50 -7.49
CA ASN A 62 11.09 7.02 -6.13
C ASN A 62 11.77 6.00 -5.20
N ALA A 63 11.45 4.72 -5.33
CA ALA A 63 12.11 3.67 -4.56
C ALA A 63 13.59 3.53 -4.87
N VAL A 64 14.00 3.65 -6.14
CA VAL A 64 15.40 3.67 -6.53
C VAL A 64 16.09 4.92 -5.97
N CYS A 65 15.49 6.10 -6.12
CA CYS A 65 16.04 7.36 -5.62
C CYS A 65 16.23 7.37 -4.10
N ASN A 66 15.40 6.65 -3.36
CA ASN A 66 15.49 6.52 -1.90
C ASN A 66 16.28 5.27 -1.45
N GLY A 67 16.87 4.49 -2.36
CA GLY A 67 17.62 3.26 -2.03
C GLY A 67 16.76 2.11 -1.48
N LEU A 68 15.43 2.18 -1.60
CA LEU A 68 14.46 1.25 -1.03
C LEU A 68 13.88 0.26 -2.06
N SER A 69 14.38 0.26 -3.29
CA SER A 69 13.92 -0.64 -4.36
C SER A 69 14.03 -2.13 -3.98
N HIS A 70 15.03 -2.50 -3.18
CA HIS A 70 15.20 -3.86 -2.68
C HIS A 70 14.08 -4.30 -1.72
N LYS A 71 13.54 -3.38 -0.90
CA LYS A 71 12.47 -3.64 0.08
C LYS A 71 11.06 -3.35 -0.44
N THR A 72 10.91 -2.84 -1.66
CA THR A 72 9.61 -2.47 -2.21
C THR A 72 9.29 -3.19 -3.51
N GLN A 73 8.00 -3.34 -3.83
CA GLN A 73 7.55 -3.83 -5.13
C GLN A 73 6.20 -3.18 -5.48
N PHE A 74 6.17 -2.43 -6.58
CA PHE A 74 4.98 -1.70 -7.02
C PHE A 74 4.31 -2.44 -8.18
N ILE A 75 3.01 -2.67 -8.06
CA ILE A 75 2.22 -3.48 -9.00
C ILE A 75 0.95 -2.72 -9.37
N ALA A 76 0.70 -2.62 -10.68
CA ALA A 76 -0.57 -2.11 -11.18
C ALA A 76 -1.69 -3.13 -10.90
N ALA A 77 -2.69 -2.71 -10.14
CA ALA A 77 -3.77 -3.56 -9.67
C ALA A 77 -5.07 -2.74 -9.49
N ASP A 78 -6.20 -3.31 -9.89
CA ASP A 78 -7.50 -2.84 -9.41
C ASP A 78 -7.74 -3.44 -8.02
N SER A 79 -7.42 -2.65 -6.99
CA SER A 79 -7.51 -3.05 -5.60
C SER A 79 -6.67 -4.29 -5.28
N TYR A 80 -7.29 -5.47 -5.19
CA TYR A 80 -6.63 -6.74 -4.87
C TYR A 80 -6.59 -7.69 -6.08
N SER A 81 -6.72 -7.14 -7.29
CA SER A 81 -6.66 -7.89 -8.55
C SER A 81 -5.58 -7.28 -9.43
N PRO A 82 -4.48 -8.00 -9.71
CA PRO A 82 -3.40 -7.46 -10.53
C PRO A 82 -3.89 -7.26 -11.97
N LEU A 83 -3.43 -6.19 -12.62
CA LEU A 83 -3.75 -5.95 -14.02
C LEU A 83 -2.89 -6.81 -14.96
N ASP A 84 -1.72 -7.24 -14.49
CA ASP A 84 -0.82 -8.15 -15.22
C ASP A 84 -0.92 -9.58 -14.63
N PRO A 85 -1.36 -10.58 -15.41
CA PRO A 85 -1.55 -11.96 -14.96
C PRO A 85 -0.31 -12.61 -14.35
N LYS A 86 0.91 -12.12 -14.66
CA LYS A 86 2.14 -12.66 -14.06
C LYS A 86 2.17 -12.56 -12.53
N TYR A 87 1.38 -11.65 -11.95
CA TYR A 87 1.27 -11.48 -10.51
C TYR A 87 0.16 -12.31 -9.86
N ASN A 88 -0.63 -13.09 -10.60
CA ASN A 88 -1.74 -13.87 -10.04
C ASN A 88 -1.29 -14.81 -8.91
N ASN A 89 -0.15 -15.49 -9.08
CA ASN A 89 0.38 -16.39 -8.05
C ASN A 89 0.86 -15.64 -6.80
N LEU A 90 1.39 -14.42 -6.96
CA LEU A 90 1.75 -13.58 -5.82
C LEU A 90 0.49 -13.24 -5.01
N PHE A 91 -0.56 -12.75 -5.67
CA PHE A 91 -1.80 -12.35 -5.00
C PHE A 91 -2.52 -13.52 -4.31
N SER A 92 -2.48 -14.72 -4.88
CA SER A 92 -3.11 -15.91 -4.28
C SER A 92 -2.38 -16.43 -3.04
N THR A 93 -1.08 -16.16 -2.92
CA THR A 93 -0.23 -16.65 -1.83
C THR A 93 0.18 -15.57 -0.83
N LEU A 94 -0.11 -14.30 -1.13
CA LEU A 94 0.30 -13.16 -0.33
C LEU A 94 -0.26 -13.26 1.10
N LYS A 95 0.63 -13.07 2.07
CA LYS A 95 0.30 -12.94 3.49
C LYS A 95 0.93 -11.67 4.04
N LEU A 96 0.09 -10.82 4.62
CA LEU A 96 0.44 -9.48 5.08
C LEU A 96 0.44 -9.44 6.60
N ASP A 97 1.42 -8.72 7.16
CA ASP A 97 1.53 -8.40 8.58
C ASP A 97 0.89 -7.05 8.89
N PHE A 98 0.76 -6.17 7.90
CA PHE A 98 0.04 -4.90 8.03
C PHE A 98 -0.43 -4.37 6.68
N ILE A 99 -1.39 -3.45 6.73
CA ILE A 99 -1.85 -2.67 5.58
C ILE A 99 -1.86 -1.19 5.98
N VAL A 100 -1.32 -0.35 5.10
CA VAL A 100 -1.47 1.10 5.12
C VAL A 100 -2.23 1.55 3.88
N SER A 101 -2.94 2.65 3.99
CA SER A 101 -3.66 3.22 2.86
C SER A 101 -4.04 4.66 3.18
N ASN A 102 -3.98 5.51 2.16
CA ASN A 102 -4.66 6.80 2.15
C ASN A 102 -5.64 6.80 0.98
N PRO A 103 -6.79 6.11 1.11
CA PRO A 103 -7.71 5.97 0.01
C PRO A 103 -8.40 7.31 -0.30
N PRO A 104 -8.94 7.49 -1.51
CA PRO A 104 -9.78 8.64 -1.82
C PRO A 104 -10.94 8.76 -0.83
N ALA A 105 -11.36 9.99 -0.53
CA ALA A 105 -12.43 10.25 0.43
C ALA A 105 -13.80 9.76 -0.08
N SER A 106 -14.09 9.89 -1.37
CA SER A 106 -15.32 9.43 -2.01
C SER A 106 -15.13 9.36 -3.52
N ASP A 107 -15.92 8.53 -4.20
CA ASP A 107 -16.02 8.46 -5.67
C ASP A 107 -17.27 9.17 -6.21
N LEU A 108 -18.26 9.46 -5.36
CA LEU A 108 -19.57 9.96 -5.78
C LEU A 108 -20.17 10.92 -4.75
N GLU A 109 -20.94 11.92 -5.20
CA GLU A 109 -21.70 12.83 -4.33
C GLU A 109 -22.74 12.11 -3.44
N THR A 110 -23.08 10.86 -3.77
CA THR A 110 -24.04 10.02 -3.04
C THR A 110 -23.41 9.02 -2.09
N SER A 111 -22.08 8.95 -2.03
CA SER A 111 -21.33 8.08 -1.12
C SER A 111 -21.36 8.62 0.32
N ASP A 112 -21.32 7.72 1.30
CA ASP A 112 -21.12 8.11 2.70
C ASP A 112 -19.65 8.39 3.05
N GLY A 113 -18.75 8.33 2.06
CA GLY A 113 -17.32 8.59 2.20
C GLY A 113 -16.51 7.41 2.77
N PHE A 114 -17.12 6.23 2.96
CA PHE A 114 -16.45 5.06 3.51
C PHE A 114 -16.24 3.92 2.52
N ASP A 115 -16.65 4.07 1.27
CA ASP A 115 -16.64 2.96 0.30
C ASP A 115 -15.24 2.41 0.02
N PHE A 116 -14.27 3.27 -0.23
CA PHE A 116 -12.89 2.82 -0.39
C PHE A 116 -12.31 2.21 0.88
N ARG A 117 -12.64 2.75 2.05
CA ARG A 117 -12.22 2.18 3.34
C ARG A 117 -12.80 0.78 3.54
N ARG A 118 -14.07 0.56 3.18
CA ARG A 118 -14.69 -0.77 3.17
C ARG A 118 -13.98 -1.68 2.19
N ARG A 119 -13.63 -1.20 0.99
CA ARG A 119 -12.92 -2.00 -0.03
C ARG A 119 -11.55 -2.48 0.47
N VAL A 120 -10.78 -1.59 1.09
CA VAL A 120 -9.51 -1.94 1.77
C VAL A 120 -9.76 -3.04 2.81
N LEU A 121 -10.66 -2.80 3.76
CA LEU A 121 -10.89 -3.72 4.88
C LEU A 121 -11.46 -5.07 4.45
N GLN A 122 -12.34 -5.10 3.45
CA GLN A 122 -12.94 -6.33 2.94
C GLN A 122 -11.95 -7.13 2.11
N GLY A 123 -11.20 -6.51 1.20
CA GLY A 123 -10.23 -7.21 0.37
C GLY A 123 -8.99 -7.67 1.14
N ALA A 124 -8.67 -7.01 2.25
CA ALA A 124 -7.66 -7.47 3.20
C ALA A 124 -8.03 -8.79 3.90
N ARG A 125 -9.32 -9.16 3.96
CA ARG A 125 -9.77 -10.37 4.65
C ARG A 125 -9.14 -11.60 4.00
N GLY A 126 -8.41 -12.38 4.81
CA GLY A 126 -7.71 -13.59 4.34
C GLY A 126 -6.30 -13.35 3.82
N LEU A 127 -5.91 -12.09 3.56
CA LEU A 127 -4.52 -11.71 3.26
C LEU A 127 -3.75 -11.38 4.53
N VAL A 128 -4.37 -10.65 5.47
CA VAL A 128 -3.72 -10.25 6.72
C VAL A 128 -3.65 -11.43 7.69
N ARG A 129 -2.49 -11.64 8.30
CA ARG A 129 -2.25 -12.66 9.33
C ARG A 129 -3.04 -12.34 10.61
N LYS A 130 -3.26 -13.36 11.45
CA LYS A 130 -3.89 -13.16 12.76
C LYS A 130 -3.03 -12.19 13.59
N ASN A 131 -3.65 -11.12 14.10
CA ASN A 131 -3.02 -10.01 14.85
C ASN A 131 -2.22 -8.99 14.01
N GLY A 132 -2.35 -9.02 12.67
CA GLY A 132 -1.91 -7.92 11.80
C GLY A 132 -2.95 -6.80 11.69
#